data_AF-A0A1H9KU19-F1
#
_entry.id   AF-A0A1H9KU19-F1
#
_cell.length_a   1.000
_cell.length_b   1.000
_cell.length_c   1.000
_cell.angle_alpha   90.00
_cell.angle_beta   90.00
_cell.angle_gamma   90.00
#
_symmetry.space_group_name_H-M   'P 1'
#
loop_
_entity.id
_entity.type
_entity.pdbx_description
1 polymer ?
#
loop_
_entity_poly.entity_id
_entity_poly.type
_entity_poly.pdbx_seq_one_letter_code
_entity_poly.pdbx_strand_id
1 'polypeptide(L)' 'MKTRTKVLIAIGTLSFLMVIFLYGTQSYFNYKEINLASDRCYEIGGTPIVEKDFLTSNYSFSCNVDG' A
#
# COMPACT_ATOMS: atom_id res chain seq x y z
N MET A 1 -19.55 19.38 27.85
CA MET A 1 -18.75 19.66 26.63
C MET A 1 -19.62 20.41 25.62
N LYS A 2 -19.20 21.58 25.13
CA LYS A 2 -20.00 22.40 24.19
C LYS A 2 -20.19 21.65 22.86
N THR A 3 -21.37 21.81 22.22
CA THR A 3 -21.71 21.12 20.96
C THR A 3 -20.68 21.35 19.86
N ARG A 4 -20.11 22.56 19.78
CA ARG A 4 -19.02 22.89 18.84
C ARG A 4 -17.79 22.00 19.03
N THR A 5 -17.39 21.74 20.27
CA THR A 5 -16.25 20.86 20.59
C THR A 5 -16.52 19.41 20.16
N LYS A 6 -17.76 18.91 20.34
CA LYS A 6 -18.16 17.57 19.87
C LYS A 6 -18.04 17.43 18.35
N VAL A 7 -18.48 18.45 17.61
CA VAL A 7 -18.40 18.46 16.14
C VAL A 7 -16.96 18.47 15.66
N LEU A 8 -16.10 19.31 16.27
CA LEU A 8 -14.67 19.35 15.91
C LEU A 8 -13.97 18.01 16.16
N ILE A 9 -14.27 17.35 17.28
CA ILE A 9 -13.74 16.02 17.57
C ILE A 9 -14.23 15.02 16.53
N ALA A 10 -15.52 15.01 16.21
CA ALA A 10 -16.08 14.07 15.23
C ALA A 10 -15.45 14.22 13.84
N ILE A 11 -15.28 15.46 13.37
CA ILE A 11 -14.61 15.74 12.09
C ILE A 11 -13.16 15.28 12.15
N GLY A 12 -12.44 15.61 13.23
CA GLY A 12 -11.05 15.17 13.40
C GLY A 12 -10.90 13.65 13.36
N THR A 13 -11.77 12.93 14.06
CA THR A 13 -11.79 11.46 14.06
C THR A 13 -12.11 10.91 12.67
N LEU A 14 -13.11 11.45 11.98
CA LEU A 14 -13.48 10.97 10.64
C LEU A 14 -12.37 11.20 9.62
N SER A 15 -11.75 12.38 9.65
CA SER A 15 -10.59 12.68 8.78
C SER A 15 -9.42 11.75 9.05
N PHE A 16 -9.13 11.46 10.32
CA PHE A 16 -8.06 10.53 10.69
C PHE A 16 -8.33 9.11 10.18
N LEU A 17 -9.56 8.61 10.36
CA LEU A 17 -9.96 7.31 9.84
C LEU A 17 -9.88 7.23 8.31
N MET A 18 -10.26 8.31 7.62
CA MET A 18 -10.16 8.39 6.17
C MET A 18 -8.71 8.31 5.69
N VAL A 19 -7.77 9.00 6.34
CA VAL A 19 -6.34 8.91 6.01
C VAL A 19 -5.85 7.47 6.18
N ILE A 20 -6.13 6.83 7.33
CA ILE A 20 -5.73 5.44 7.56
C ILE A 20 -6.31 4.51 6.48
N PHE A 21 -7.58 4.69 6.14
CA PHE A 21 -8.24 3.88 5.13
C PHE A 21 -7.59 4.03 3.76
N LEU A 22 -7.28 5.26 3.34
CA LEU A 22 -6.64 5.51 2.04
C LEU A 22 -5.24 4.91 1.95
N TYR A 23 -4.40 5.14 2.97
CA TYR A 23 -3.05 4.55 3.01
C TYR A 23 -3.07 3.03 3.10
N GLY A 24 -3.97 2.47 3.92
CA GLY A 24 -4.13 1.02 4.03
C GLY A 24 -4.61 0.39 2.71
N THR A 25 -5.53 1.04 2.01
CA THR A 25 -6.02 0.60 0.70
C THR A 25 -4.91 0.64 -0.34
N GLN A 26 -4.15 1.74 -0.42
CA GLN A 26 -3.03 1.87 -1.34
C GLN A 26 -1.96 0.80 -1.06
N SER A 27 -1.58 0.61 0.20
CA SER A 27 -0.66 -0.44 0.65
C SER A 27 -1.11 -1.83 0.22
N TYR A 28 -2.39 -2.15 0.43
CA TYR A 28 -2.97 -3.43 0.06
C TYR A 28 -2.89 -3.69 -1.45
N PHE A 29 -3.23 -2.70 -2.28
CA PHE A 29 -3.16 -2.83 -3.73
C PHE A 29 -1.73 -2.94 -4.24
N ASN A 30 -0.80 -2.14 -3.71
CA ASN A 30 0.62 -2.25 -4.06
C ASN A 30 1.16 -3.66 -3.73
N TYR A 31 0.79 -4.22 -2.57
CA TYR A 31 1.17 -5.59 -2.22
C TYR A 31 0.61 -6.63 -3.20
N LYS A 32 -0.65 -6.48 -3.62
CA LYS A 32 -1.26 -7.36 -4.64
C LYS A 32 -0.56 -7.25 -5.98
N GLU A 33 -0.21 -6.05 -6.41
CA GLU A 33 0.48 -5.80 -7.68
C GLU A 33 1.88 -6.39 -7.68
N ILE A 34 2.66 -6.18 -6.62
CA ILE A 34 3.99 -6.79 -6.45
C ILE A 34 3.92 -8.31 -6.55
N ASN A 35 2.96 -8.93 -5.86
CA ASN A 35 2.81 -10.38 -5.88
C ASN A 35 2.46 -10.88 -7.29
N LEU A 36 1.51 -10.23 -7.96
CA LEU A 36 1.15 -10.58 -9.32
C LEU A 36 2.35 -10.45 -10.28
N ALA A 37 3.11 -9.35 -10.20
CA ALA A 37 4.31 -9.15 -11.00
C ALA A 37 5.39 -10.21 -10.69
N SER A 38 5.53 -10.58 -9.42
CA SER A 38 6.47 -11.61 -8.97
C SER A 38 6.09 -12.99 -9.50
N ASP A 39 4.81 -13.37 -9.40
CA ASP A 39 4.29 -14.64 -9.94
C ASP A 39 4.57 -14.72 -11.45
N ARG A 40 4.31 -13.63 -12.18
CA ARG A 40 4.60 -13.54 -13.62
C ARG A 40 6.08 -13.62 -13.96
N CYS A 41 6.95 -13.09 -13.10
CA CYS A 41 8.40 -13.21 -13.26
C CYS A 41 8.85 -14.67 -13.09
N TYR A 42 8.32 -15.35 -12.07
CA TYR A 42 8.60 -16.77 -11.87
C TYR A 42 8.11 -17.65 -13.03
N GLU A 43 6.95 -17.33 -13.62
CA GLU A 43 6.40 -18.07 -14.78
C GLU A 43 7.32 -18.08 -16.00
N ILE A 44 8.12 -17.03 -16.20
CA ILE A 44 9.10 -16.94 -17.29
C ILE A 44 10.50 -17.42 -16.90
N GLY A 45 10.64 -18.08 -15.74
CA GLY A 45 11.92 -18.56 -15.21
C GLY A 45 12.80 -17.46 -14.62
N GLY A 46 12.26 -16.25 -14.40
CA GLY A 46 12.97 -15.15 -13.78
C GLY A 46 12.92 -15.18 -12.26
N THR A 47 13.76 -14.36 -11.64
CA THR A 47 13.76 -14.08 -10.19
C THR A 47 13.33 -12.63 -9.95
N PRO A 48 12.23 -12.39 -9.21
CA PRO A 48 11.78 -11.04 -8.91
C PRO A 48 12.67 -10.39 -7.83
N ILE A 49 12.95 -9.11 -8.03
CA ILE A 49 13.67 -8.24 -7.10
C ILE A 49 12.70 -7.13 -6.70
N VAL A 50 12.39 -7.07 -5.40
CA VAL A 50 11.40 -6.14 -4.85
C VAL A 50 12.04 -5.30 -3.77
N GLU A 51 12.04 -3.99 -3.98
CA GLU A 51 12.39 -3.00 -2.96
C GLU A 51 11.13 -2.27 -2.53
N LYS A 52 10.87 -2.17 -1.23
CA LYS A 52 9.65 -1.53 -0.72
C LYS A 52 9.87 -0.88 0.63
N ASP A 53 9.12 0.18 0.89
CA ASP A 53 9.14 0.91 2.15
C ASP A 53 8.21 0.29 3.21
N PHE A 54 8.20 0.90 4.40
CA PHE A 54 7.26 0.57 5.46
C PHE A 54 5.84 0.90 5.00
N LEU A 55 4.94 -0.10 5.08
CA LEU A 55 3.61 -0.11 4.47
C LEU A 55 3.57 -0.26 2.95
N THR A 56 4.69 -0.48 2.25
CA THR A 56 4.65 -0.71 0.78
C THR A 56 3.88 0.42 0.06
N SER A 57 4.00 1.66 0.55
CA SER A 57 3.39 2.83 -0.08
C SER A 57 4.15 3.19 -1.36
N ASN A 58 5.45 2.93 -1.37
CA ASN A 58 6.30 2.96 -2.55
C ASN A 58 7.04 1.64 -2.68
N TYR A 59 7.22 1.21 -3.92
CA TYR A 59 8.01 0.03 -4.23
C TYR A 59 8.65 0.17 -5.61
N SER A 60 9.71 -0.60 -5.83
CA SER A 60 10.30 -0.88 -7.12
C SER A 60 10.26 -2.38 -7.35
N PHE A 61 9.98 -2.76 -8.59
CA PHE A 61 9.96 -4.14 -9.04
C PHE A 61 10.87 -4.30 -10.25
N SER A 62 11.69 -5.34 -10.25
CA SER A 62 12.37 -5.82 -11.45
C SER A 62 12.35 -7.34 -11.51
N CYS A 63 12.47 -7.89 -12.71
CA CYS A 63 12.53 -9.33 -12.95
C CYS A 63 13.86 -9.64 -13.63
N ASN A 64 14.73 -10.39 -12.95
CA ASN A 64 15.98 -10.86 -13.53
C ASN A 64 15.74 -12.22 -14.21
N VAL A 65 15.85 -12.27 -15.52
CA VAL A 65 15.82 -13.53 -16.28
C VAL A 65 17.26 -13.85 -16.64
N ASP A 66 17.83 -14.87 -16.01
CA ASP A 66 19.14 -15.38 -16.41
C ASP A 66 18.96 -16.05 -17.78
N GLY A 67 19.47 -15.41 -18.83
CA GLY A 67 19.35 -15.85 -20.22
C GLY A 67 20.24 -17.01 -20.59
#